data_AF-A0A0C9VNN9-F1
#
_entry.id   AF-A0A0C9VNN9-F1
#
_cell.length_a   1.000
_cell.length_b   1.000
_cell.length_c   1.000
_cell.angle_alpha   90.00
_cell.angle_beta   90.00
_cell.angle_gamma   90.00
#
_symmetry.space_group_name_H-M   'P 1'
#
loop_
_entity.id
_entity.type
_entity.pdbx_description
1 polymer ?
#
loop_
_entity_poly.entity_id
_entity_poly.type
_entity_poly.pdbx_seq_one_letter_code
_entity_poly.pdbx_strand_id
1 'polypeptide(L)'
;MLNANIEAAMNLSFAAFLRCGEFTLDNKEKFDSSRHLSRGSVQFLPNVSSPTHVLLSIPSSKTDPFRKGVSIVVAAAPGTSTCPVAALRYLFEPHPADVNSPLFVGENGQALTRTSFIARMKSAIARLGLDTSKYYPYY
;
A
#
# COMPACT_ATOMS: atom_id res chain seq x y z
N MET A 1 2.88 12.13 13.30
CA MET A 1 2.36 10.75 13.15
C MET A 1 2.38 10.40 11.68
N LEU A 2 2.55 9.13 11.30
CA LEU A 2 2.27 8.74 9.92
C LEU A 2 0.75 8.83 9.72
N ASN A 3 0.31 9.16 8.50
CA ASN A 3 -1.11 9.12 8.19
C ASN A 3 -1.53 7.69 7.83
N ALA A 4 -2.83 7.40 7.88
CA ALA A 4 -3.37 6.06 7.62
C ALA A 4 -2.91 5.47 6.28
N ASN A 5 -2.74 6.31 5.24
CA ASN A 5 -2.25 5.88 3.93
C ASN A 5 -0.83 5.34 3.99
N ILE A 6 0.09 6.07 4.63
CA ILE A 6 1.49 5.66 4.71
C ILE A 6 1.66 4.43 5.63
N GLU A 7 0.94 4.38 6.75
CA GLU A 7 0.97 3.22 7.66
C GLU A 7 0.47 1.95 6.97
N ALA A 8 -0.69 2.04 6.30
CA ALA A 8 -1.24 0.93 5.55
C ALA A 8 -0.33 0.53 4.37
N ALA A 9 0.27 1.48 3.65
CA ALA A 9 1.22 1.20 2.58
C ALA A 9 2.46 0.46 3.10
N MET A 10 3.05 0.89 4.22
CA MET A 10 4.21 0.23 4.82
C MET A 10 3.86 -1.18 5.31
N ASN A 11 2.78 -1.33 6.07
CA ASN A 11 2.39 -2.62 6.64
C ASN A 11 2.01 -3.62 5.55
N LEU A 12 1.19 -3.18 4.57
CA LEU A 12 0.79 -4.04 3.46
C LEU A 12 1.99 -4.43 2.61
N SER A 13 2.80 -3.47 2.15
CA SER A 13 3.92 -3.77 1.27
C SER A 13 4.94 -4.72 1.90
N PHE A 14 5.21 -4.57 3.20
CA PHE A 14 6.07 -5.48 3.93
C PHE A 14 5.46 -6.88 4.03
N ALA A 15 4.22 -7.01 4.49
CA ALA A 15 3.58 -8.31 4.70
C ALA A 15 3.31 -9.07 3.39
N ALA A 16 3.08 -8.35 2.30
CA ALA A 16 2.82 -8.90 0.97
C ALA A 16 4.08 -9.00 0.09
N PHE A 17 5.26 -8.62 0.60
CA PHE A 17 6.52 -8.58 -0.15
C PHE A 17 6.44 -7.77 -1.46
N LEU A 18 5.71 -6.65 -1.43
CA LEU A 18 5.51 -5.80 -2.61
C LEU A 18 6.77 -5.00 -2.92
N ARG A 19 7.08 -4.88 -4.21
CA ARG A 19 8.02 -3.89 -4.70
C ARG A 19 7.40 -2.51 -4.61
N CYS A 20 8.24 -1.49 -4.41
CA CYS A 20 7.78 -0.10 -4.31
C CYS A 20 6.90 0.33 -5.49
N GLY A 21 7.23 -0.10 -6.72
CA GLY A 21 6.45 0.21 -7.92
C GLY A 21 5.12 -0.55 -8.07
N GLU A 22 4.80 -1.50 -7.18
CA GLU A 22 3.52 -2.21 -7.21
C GLU A 22 2.42 -1.46 -6.43
N PHE A 23 2.80 -0.56 -5.51
CA PHE A 23 1.87 0.22 -4.68
C PHE A 23 2.08 1.73 -4.72
N THR A 24 3.06 2.20 -5.50
CA THR A 24 3.31 3.64 -5.72
C THR A 24 3.43 3.94 -7.20
N LEU A 25 3.15 5.19 -7.57
CA LEU A 25 3.33 5.70 -8.92
C LEU A 25 4.67 6.42 -9.09
N ASP A 26 5.19 6.41 -10.30
CA ASP A 26 6.23 7.36 -10.69
C ASP A 26 5.62 8.78 -10.82
N ASN A 27 6.40 9.83 -10.55
CA ASN A 27 5.88 11.22 -10.48
C ASN A 27 5.25 11.74 -11.79
N LYS A 28 5.53 11.09 -12.93
CA LYS A 28 4.98 11.44 -14.25
C LYS A 28 3.83 10.53 -14.67
N GLU A 29 3.59 9.46 -13.92
CA GLU A 29 2.56 8.48 -14.24
C GLU A 29 1.19 8.96 -13.76
N LYS A 30 0.17 8.67 -14.56
CA LYS A 30 -1.22 8.91 -14.18
C LYS A 30 -1.80 7.63 -13.62
N PHE A 31 -2.61 7.77 -12.58
CA PHE A 31 -3.31 6.65 -12.00
C PHE A 31 -4.30 6.03 -12.99
N ASP A 32 -4.37 4.70 -12.94
CA ASP A 32 -5.20 3.83 -13.78
C ASP A 32 -5.49 2.57 -12.97
N SER A 33 -6.76 2.34 -12.62
CA SER A 33 -7.17 1.22 -11.76
C SER A 33 -7.03 -0.15 -12.43
N SER A 34 -6.81 -0.20 -13.75
CA SER A 34 -6.51 -1.45 -14.46
C SER A 34 -5.04 -1.86 -14.37
N ARG A 35 -4.17 -0.94 -13.93
CA ARG A 35 -2.70 -1.12 -13.90
C ARG A 35 -2.09 -0.90 -12.52
N HIS A 36 -2.79 -0.22 -11.63
CA HIS A 36 -2.31 0.17 -10.32
C HIS A 36 -3.25 -0.32 -9.23
N LEU A 37 -2.70 -0.54 -8.02
CA LEU A 37 -3.51 -0.91 -6.87
C LEU A 37 -4.58 0.15 -6.58
N SER A 38 -5.82 -0.32 -6.61
CA SER A 38 -7.03 0.45 -6.37
C SER A 38 -7.72 -0.03 -5.09
N ARG A 39 -8.75 0.70 -4.66
CA ARG A 39 -9.60 0.26 -3.54
C ARG A 39 -10.25 -1.10 -3.81
N GLY A 40 -10.65 -1.35 -5.06
CA GLY A 40 -11.21 -2.62 -5.52
C GLY A 40 -10.20 -3.77 -5.57
N SER A 41 -8.90 -3.50 -5.43
CA SER A 41 -7.87 -4.53 -5.34
C SER A 41 -7.87 -5.27 -3.99
N VAL A 42 -8.58 -4.75 -2.99
CA VAL A 42 -8.60 -5.28 -1.61
C VAL A 42 -9.96 -5.90 -1.31
N GLN A 43 -9.95 -7.18 -0.95
CA GLN A 43 -11.12 -7.86 -0.41
C GLN A 43 -10.84 -8.36 1.00
N PHE A 44 -11.60 -7.87 1.97
CA PHE A 44 -11.55 -8.32 3.36
C PHE A 44 -12.32 -9.61 3.55
N LEU A 45 -11.69 -10.62 4.15
CA LEU A 45 -12.25 -11.95 4.33
C LEU A 45 -12.19 -12.41 5.80
N PRO A 46 -13.24 -13.08 6.33
CA PRO A 46 -14.49 -13.44 5.65
C PRO A 46 -15.43 -12.24 5.38
N ASN A 47 -15.24 -11.12 6.08
CA ASN A 47 -15.98 -9.87 5.85
C ASN A 47 -15.19 -8.67 6.41
N VAL A 48 -15.64 -7.45 6.08
CA VAL A 48 -15.01 -6.18 6.51
C VAL A 48 -15.10 -5.96 8.03
N SER A 49 -16.16 -6.46 8.67
CA SER A 49 -16.46 -6.24 10.10
C SER A 49 -15.62 -7.10 11.05
N SER A 50 -15.04 -8.21 10.57
CA SER A 50 -14.09 -9.03 11.35
C SER A 50 -13.15 -9.81 10.40
N PRO A 51 -12.25 -9.11 9.68
CA PRO A 51 -11.37 -9.76 8.72
C PRO A 51 -10.23 -10.51 9.41
N THR A 52 -9.98 -11.73 8.95
CA THR A 52 -8.82 -12.55 9.35
C THR A 52 -7.70 -12.49 8.32
N HIS A 53 -8.02 -12.12 7.08
CA HIS A 53 -7.07 -11.92 6.00
C HIS A 53 -7.67 -10.99 4.94
N VAL A 54 -6.80 -10.54 4.03
CA VAL A 54 -7.17 -9.81 2.82
C VAL A 54 -6.73 -10.61 1.61
N LEU A 55 -7.61 -10.74 0.62
CA LEU A 55 -7.21 -11.10 -0.73
C LEU A 55 -6.81 -9.81 -1.45
N LEU A 56 -5.54 -9.67 -1.79
CA LEU A 56 -5.00 -8.53 -2.52
C LEU A 56 -4.77 -8.94 -3.98
N SER A 57 -5.51 -8.32 -4.89
CA SER A 57 -5.34 -8.50 -6.33
C SER A 57 -4.38 -7.45 -6.87
N ILE A 58 -3.19 -7.89 -7.28
CA ILE A 58 -2.15 -7.02 -7.84
C ILE A 58 -2.30 -7.01 -9.36
N PRO A 59 -2.64 -5.87 -9.97
CA PRO A 59 -2.69 -5.73 -11.41
C PRO A 59 -1.30 -5.96 -12.01
N SER A 60 -1.20 -6.85 -13.01
CA SER A 60 -0.07 -7.05 -13.92
C SER A 60 1.31 -6.56 -13.45
N SER A 61 2.17 -7.47 -12.98
CA SER A 61 3.58 -7.12 -12.75
C SER A 61 4.34 -6.87 -14.07
N LYS A 62 5.45 -6.12 -14.04
CA LYS A 62 6.33 -5.87 -15.21
C LYS A 62 6.85 -7.16 -15.88
N THR A 63 6.83 -8.29 -15.18
CA THR A 63 7.27 -9.61 -15.65
C THR A 63 6.12 -10.52 -16.08
N ASP A 64 4.89 -10.02 -16.14
CA ASP A 64 3.73 -10.77 -16.60
C ASP A 64 3.47 -10.46 -18.09
N PRO A 65 3.98 -11.28 -19.04
CA PRO A 65 3.79 -11.05 -20.47
C PRO A 65 2.31 -11.11 -20.88
N PHE A 66 1.43 -11.68 -20.05
CA PHE A 66 0.00 -11.81 -20.33
C PHE A 66 -0.87 -10.86 -19.50
N ARG A 67 -0.26 -10.04 -18.62
CA ARG A 67 -0.94 -9.07 -17.74
C ARG A 67 -2.13 -9.63 -16.95
N LYS A 68 -2.10 -10.91 -16.60
CA LYS A 68 -3.16 -11.57 -15.82
C LYS A 68 -3.20 -11.07 -14.38
N GLY A 69 -2.09 -10.53 -13.86
CA GLY A 69 -1.98 -10.15 -12.45
C GLY A 69 -1.91 -11.37 -11.54
N VAL A 70 -1.84 -11.11 -10.23
CA VAL A 70 -1.82 -12.17 -9.22
C VAL A 70 -2.65 -11.75 -8.01
N SER A 71 -3.37 -12.69 -7.42
CA SER A 71 -3.99 -12.49 -6.11
C SER A 71 -3.18 -13.19 -5.03
N ILE A 72 -2.87 -12.45 -3.97
CA ILE A 72 -2.14 -12.97 -2.82
C ILE A 72 -2.99 -12.82 -1.57
N VAL A 73 -2.86 -13.79 -0.66
CA VAL A 73 -3.54 -13.76 0.63
C VAL A 73 -2.61 -13.16 1.67
N VAL A 74 -3.05 -12.07 2.29
CA VAL A 74 -2.32 -11.37 3.35
C VAL A 74 -3.04 -11.63 4.67
N ALA A 75 -2.41 -12.40 5.55
CA ALA A 75 -2.97 -12.74 6.85
C ALA A 75 -2.94 -11.56 7.83
N ALA A 76 -3.92 -11.49 8.72
CA ALA A 76 -3.89 -10.56 9.84
C ALA A 76 -2.83 -10.99 10.87
N ALA A 77 -2.27 -10.01 11.57
CA ALA A 77 -1.46 -10.20 12.77
C ALA A 77 -2.16 -9.46 13.94
N PRO A 78 -3.18 -10.04 14.58
CA PRO A 78 -3.98 -9.35 15.58
C PRO A 78 -3.14 -8.79 16.74
N GLY A 79 -3.48 -7.59 17.22
CA GLY A 79 -2.83 -6.97 18.37
C GLY A 79 -1.48 -6.28 18.07
N THR A 80 -0.97 -6.33 16.83
CA THR A 80 0.27 -5.64 16.45
C THR A 80 0.00 -4.35 15.69
N SER A 81 0.85 -3.34 15.88
CA SER A 81 0.81 -2.09 15.11
C SER A 81 1.21 -2.26 13.64
N THR A 82 1.88 -3.38 13.31
CA THR A 82 2.34 -3.74 11.96
C THR A 82 1.34 -4.62 11.21
N CYS A 83 0.15 -4.86 11.77
CA CYS A 83 -0.87 -5.67 11.14
C CYS A 83 -1.36 -5.03 9.83
N PRO A 84 -1.17 -5.68 8.66
CA PRO A 84 -1.57 -5.12 7.38
C PRO A 84 -3.10 -5.02 7.24
N VAL A 85 -3.82 -6.03 7.74
CA VAL A 85 -5.28 -6.11 7.67
C VAL A 85 -5.92 -5.02 8.53
N ALA A 86 -5.41 -4.80 9.75
CA ALA A 86 -5.91 -3.74 10.62
C ALA A 86 -5.63 -2.35 10.04
N ALA A 87 -4.42 -2.14 9.51
CA ALA A 87 -4.07 -0.86 8.88
C ALA A 87 -4.92 -0.56 7.64
N LEU A 88 -5.14 -1.57 6.77
CA LEU A 88 -6.06 -1.44 5.63
C LEU A 88 -7.49 -1.16 6.09
N ARG A 89 -7.99 -1.87 7.10
CA ARG A 89 -9.34 -1.63 7.61
C ARG A 89 -9.50 -0.21 8.16
N TYR A 90 -8.53 0.27 8.93
CA TYR A 90 -8.51 1.65 9.44
C TYR A 90 -8.42 2.69 8.32
N LEU A 91 -7.76 2.37 7.20
CA LEU A 91 -7.77 3.20 6.01
C LEU A 91 -9.13 3.18 5.28
N PHE A 92 -9.92 2.12 5.42
CA PHE A 92 -11.19 1.95 4.71
C PHE A 92 -12.40 2.51 5.48
N GLU A 93 -12.44 2.36 6.81
CA GLU A 93 -13.56 2.78 7.67
C GLU A 93 -13.92 4.28 7.59
N PRO A 94 -12.97 5.22 7.69
CA PRO A 94 -13.30 6.65 7.71
C PRO A 94 -13.51 7.26 6.31
N HIS A 95 -13.14 6.55 5.24
CA HIS A 95 -13.14 7.08 3.87
C HIS A 95 -13.70 6.06 2.88
N PRO A 96 -15.03 6.02 2.68
CA PRO A 96 -15.60 5.34 1.52
C PRO A 96 -15.09 6.05 0.26
N ALA A 97 -14.33 5.32 -0.55
CA ALA A 97 -13.78 5.79 -1.81
C ALA A 97 -14.24 4.84 -2.92
N ASP A 98 -14.35 5.35 -4.15
CA ASP A 98 -14.73 4.53 -5.30
C ASP A 98 -13.78 3.35 -5.47
N VAL A 99 -14.29 2.21 -5.95
CA VAL A 99 -13.48 1.00 -6.18
C VAL A 99 -12.31 1.24 -7.13
N ASN A 100 -12.43 2.21 -8.05
CA ASN A 100 -11.37 2.61 -8.95
C ASN A 100 -10.48 3.71 -8.38
N SER A 101 -10.70 4.20 -7.16
CA SER A 101 -9.78 5.16 -6.54
C SER A 101 -8.44 4.48 -6.21
N PRO A 102 -7.33 5.25 -6.15
CA PRO A 102 -6.05 4.74 -5.69
C PRO A 102 -6.17 4.07 -4.33
N LEU A 103 -5.47 2.96 -4.12
CA LEU A 103 -5.46 2.29 -2.81
C LEU A 103 -4.85 3.20 -1.73
N PHE A 104 -3.75 3.88 -2.06
CA PHE A 104 -3.07 4.83 -1.20
C PHE A 104 -3.00 6.20 -1.86
N VAL A 105 -3.26 7.24 -1.08
CA VAL A 105 -3.17 8.64 -1.52
C VAL A 105 -2.10 9.39 -0.73
N GLY A 106 -1.43 10.32 -1.42
CA GLY A 106 -0.55 11.31 -0.82
C GLY A 106 -1.32 12.46 -0.17
N GLU A 107 -0.61 13.42 0.38
CA GLU A 107 -1.19 14.57 1.09
C GLU A 107 -1.99 15.52 0.21
N ASN A 108 -1.71 15.51 -1.10
CA ASN A 108 -2.46 16.26 -2.10
C ASN A 108 -3.73 15.52 -2.59
N GLY A 109 -4.09 14.40 -1.96
CA GLY A 109 -5.23 13.56 -2.35
C GLY A 109 -5.04 12.78 -3.66
N GLN A 110 -3.88 12.89 -4.31
CA GLN A 110 -3.55 12.12 -5.51
C GLN A 110 -2.95 10.76 -5.12
N ALA A 111 -2.88 9.84 -6.08
CA ALA A 111 -2.25 8.55 -5.88
C ALA A 111 -0.83 8.69 -5.30
N LEU A 112 -0.49 7.84 -4.34
CA LEU A 112 0.79 7.87 -3.64
C LEU A 112 1.95 7.66 -4.62
N THR A 113 2.93 8.57 -4.59
CA THR A 113 4.12 8.48 -5.46
C THR A 113 5.30 7.83 -4.75
N ARG A 114 6.20 7.19 -5.52
CA ARG A 114 7.44 6.59 -5.00
C ARG A 114 8.26 7.62 -4.20
N THR A 115 8.40 8.83 -4.74
CA THR A 115 9.17 9.91 -4.10
C THR A 115 8.56 10.32 -2.76
N SER A 116 7.24 10.55 -2.71
CA SER A 116 6.57 10.97 -1.48
C SER A 116 6.58 9.87 -0.41
N PHE A 117 6.38 8.62 -0.81
CA PHE A 117 6.50 7.46 0.07
C PHE A 117 7.90 7.34 0.69
N ILE A 118 8.96 7.39 -0.14
CA ILE A 118 10.35 7.30 0.34
C ILE A 118 10.66 8.47 1.29
N ALA A 119 10.22 9.69 0.97
CA ALA A 119 10.44 10.84 1.85
C ALA A 119 9.79 10.65 3.23
N ARG A 120 8.56 10.12 3.27
CA ARG A 120 7.84 9.82 4.52
C ARG A 120 8.50 8.69 5.30
N MET A 121 8.94 7.63 4.63
CA MET A 121 9.71 6.54 5.24
C MET A 121 11.02 7.04 5.85
N LYS A 122 11.81 7.82 5.11
CA LYS A 122 13.07 8.40 5.61
C LYS A 122 12.83 9.33 6.80
N SER A 123 11.78 10.13 6.76
CA SER A 123 11.39 10.98 7.89
C SER A 123 11.07 10.16 9.14
N ALA A 124 10.36 9.03 9.00
CA ALA A 124 10.10 8.13 10.12
C ALA A 124 11.40 7.52 10.68
N ILE A 125 12.31 7.05 9.81
CA ILE A 125 13.62 6.50 10.20
C ILE A 125 14.47 7.55 10.94
N ALA A 126 14.53 8.78 10.43
CA ALA A 126 15.28 9.87 11.05
C ALA A 126 14.79 10.17 12.47
N ARG A 127 13.47 10.11 12.71
CA ARG A 127 12.87 10.31 14.04
C ARG A 127 13.24 9.21 15.04
N LEU A 128 13.69 8.06 14.56
CA LEU A 128 14.25 6.99 15.40
C LEU A 128 15.76 7.19 15.68
N GLY A 129 16.36 8.28 15.22
CA GLY A 129 17.80 8.54 15.35
C GLY A 129 18.67 7.70 14.42
N LEU A 130 18.08 7.06 13.42
CA LEU A 130 18.78 6.21 12.48
C LEU A 130 19.26 7.00 11.26
N ASP A 131 20.43 6.61 10.73
CA ASP A 131 21.05 7.22 9.57
C ASP A 131 20.27 6.88 8.28
N THR A 132 19.53 7.86 7.76
CA THR A 132 18.70 7.71 6.56
C THR A 132 19.49 7.49 5.26
N SER A 133 20.80 7.80 5.24
CA SER A 133 21.65 7.58 4.07
C SER A 133 21.86 6.10 3.75
N LYS A 134 21.69 5.22 4.75
CA LYS A 134 21.73 3.76 4.58
C LYS A 134 20.47 3.18 3.95
N TYR A 135 19.42 3.98 3.78
CA TYR A 135 18.10 3.56 3.31
C TYR A 135 17.74 4.22 1.99
N TYR A 136 18.69 4.25 1.06
CA TYR A 136 18.42 4.57 -0.33
C TYR A 136 17.84 3.35 -1.04
N PRO A 137 16.67 3.45 -1.70
CA PRO A 137 16.33 2.49 -2.72
C PRO A 137 17.32 2.73 -3.86
N TYR A 138 18.16 1.74 -4.15
CA TYR A 138 19.02 1.76 -5.33
C TYR A 138 18.14 2.08 -6.57
N TYR A 139 18.67 2.97 -7.41
CA TYR A 139 18.09 3.55 -8.64
C TYR A 139 17.07 4.69 -8.46
#